data_AF-A0A392M337-F1
#
_entry.id   AF-A0A392M337-F1
#
_cell.length_a   1.000
_cell.length_b   1.000
_cell.length_c   1.000
_cell.angle_alpha   90.00
_cell.angle_beta   90.00
_cell.angle_gamma   90.00
#
_symmetry.space_group_name_H-M   'P 1'
#
loop_
_entity.id
_entity.type
_entity.pdbx_description
1 polymer ?
#
loop_
_entity_poly.entity_id
_entity_poly.type
_entity_poly.pdbx_seq_one_letter_code
_entity_poly.pdbx_strand_id
1 'polypeptide(L)'
;MYECHQVQKHIVQQLEYLNTIPSNNPTSEIHRQSTLQLELEVQQWHQSFCNLFKAHRDYIESLTGWLRLSLYQFSRNPLSRTAEESKMYTLCEQWHLAVEHIPDKVASEGIKSLLTVIHAIVVQQMEEHKQKKKSDYAFKEFEKKVVQLRSLECKYGPYSMSEQSGSMRRMKDPVMEKRAKVEAFRAKAEEEKTKHEKAVSVTRAMTLNNLQMGCPQVFQGIVGFSSVCTEAFESVYNKAKVAEQERDVKRILP
;
A
#
# COMPACT_ATOMS: atom_id res chain seq x y z
N MET A 1 9.31 -8.26 19.95
CA MET A 1 8.71 -7.22 19.07
C MET A 1 9.81 -6.52 18.26
N TYR A 2 10.75 -5.83 18.91
CA TYR A 2 11.90 -5.21 18.25
C TYR A 2 12.75 -6.17 17.38
N GLU A 3 13.17 -7.31 17.93
CA GLU A 3 13.97 -8.31 17.19
C GLU A 3 13.26 -8.82 15.93
N CYS A 4 11.96 -9.07 16.01
CA CYS A 4 11.14 -9.49 14.87
C CYS A 4 11.13 -8.42 13.78
N HIS A 5 10.97 -7.15 14.15
CA HIS A 5 10.96 -6.03 13.20
C HIS A 5 12.34 -5.79 12.58
N GLN A 6 13.43 -6.08 13.29
CA GLN A 6 14.78 -6.07 12.71
C GLN A 6 14.92 -7.10 11.58
N VAL A 7 14.44 -8.33 11.81
CA VAL A 7 14.43 -9.37 10.78
C VAL A 7 13.58 -8.96 9.58
N GLN A 8 12.37 -8.45 9.82
CA GLN A 8 11.48 -7.97 8.75
C GLN A 8 12.12 -6.83 7.94
N LYS A 9 12.73 -5.86 8.61
CA LYS A 9 13.47 -4.77 7.94
C LYS A 9 14.59 -5.34 7.07
N HIS A 10 15.37 -6.29 7.57
CA HIS A 10 16.47 -6.88 6.80
C HIS A 10 15.97 -7.58 5.52
N ILE A 11 14.84 -8.28 5.59
CA ILE A 11 14.19 -8.90 4.43
C ILE A 11 13.76 -7.82 3.43
N VAL A 12 13.14 -6.74 3.90
CA VAL A 12 12.63 -5.66 3.04
C VAL A 12 13.76 -4.85 2.40
N GLN A 13 14.90 -4.70 3.07
CA GLN A 13 16.10 -4.09 2.48
C GLN A 13 16.61 -4.88 1.26
N GLN A 14 16.29 -6.17 1.15
CA GLN A 14 16.65 -6.93 -0.06
C GLN A 14 15.92 -6.44 -1.32
N LEU A 15 14.81 -5.69 -1.18
CA LEU A 15 14.11 -5.07 -2.31
C LEU A 15 14.98 -4.05 -3.05
N GLU A 16 15.92 -3.40 -2.36
CA GLU A 16 16.86 -2.44 -2.98
C GLU A 16 17.76 -3.13 -4.01
N TYR A 17 18.02 -4.43 -3.85
CA TYR A 17 18.85 -5.22 -4.77
C TYR A 17 18.05 -5.89 -5.89
N LEU A 18 16.72 -5.70 -5.94
CA LEU A 18 15.91 -6.11 -7.09
C LEU A 18 16.19 -5.18 -8.28
N ASN A 19 17.35 -5.36 -8.91
CA ASN A 19 17.73 -4.71 -10.17
C ASN A 19 17.04 -5.39 -11.36
N THR A 20 15.73 -5.61 -11.27
CA THR A 20 14.95 -6.17 -12.36
C THR A 20 14.58 -5.07 -13.34
N ILE A 21 15.00 -5.21 -14.60
CA ILE A 21 14.48 -4.39 -15.70
C ILE A 21 12.95 -4.48 -15.62
N PRO A 22 12.23 -3.35 -15.48
CA PRO A 22 10.78 -3.39 -15.35
C PRO A 22 10.18 -4.15 -16.54
N SER A 23 9.37 -5.16 -16.23
CA SER A 23 8.74 -5.98 -17.27
C SER A 23 7.90 -5.09 -18.19
N ASN A 24 7.98 -5.32 -19.50
CA ASN A 24 7.08 -4.68 -20.47
C ASN A 24 5.73 -5.42 -20.59
N ASN A 25 5.47 -6.41 -19.71
CA ASN A 25 4.21 -7.15 -19.71
C ASN A 25 3.09 -6.29 -19.09
N PRO A 26 1.92 -6.21 -19.74
CA PRO A 26 0.77 -5.50 -19.18
C PRO A 26 0.38 -5.99 -17.78
N THR A 27 -0.26 -5.12 -17.01
CA THR A 27 -0.87 -5.47 -15.73
C THR A 27 -1.94 -6.54 -15.98
N SER A 28 -1.81 -7.68 -15.28
CA SER A 28 -2.75 -8.79 -15.35
C SER A 28 -3.80 -8.64 -14.27
N GLU A 29 -4.90 -9.39 -14.38
CA GLU A 29 -5.93 -9.39 -13.34
C GLU A 29 -5.38 -9.87 -11.99
N ILE A 30 -4.48 -10.85 -12.00
CA ILE A 30 -3.79 -11.32 -10.78
C ILE A 30 -2.97 -10.19 -10.16
N HIS A 31 -2.18 -9.45 -10.94
CA HIS A 31 -1.43 -8.30 -10.44
C HIS A 31 -2.35 -7.25 -9.77
N ARG A 32 -3.49 -6.95 -10.42
CA ARG A 32 -4.47 -5.98 -9.91
C ARG A 32 -5.09 -6.46 -8.59
N GLN A 33 -5.49 -7.73 -8.52
CA GLN A 33 -6.04 -8.34 -7.30
C GLN A 33 -5.01 -8.36 -6.16
N SER A 34 -3.75 -8.73 -6.44
CA SER A 34 -2.68 -8.70 -5.45
C SER A 34 -2.41 -7.30 -4.93
N THR A 35 -2.47 -6.27 -5.79
CA THR A 35 -2.24 -4.88 -5.38
C THR A 35 -3.39 -4.36 -4.51
N LEU A 36 -4.63 -4.67 -4.87
CA LEU A 36 -5.81 -4.34 -4.05
C LEU A 36 -5.81 -5.07 -2.70
N GLN A 37 -5.41 -6.34 -2.67
CA GLN A 37 -5.27 -7.06 -1.42
C GLN A 37 -4.19 -6.43 -0.55
N LEU A 38 -3.04 -6.08 -1.13
CA LEU A 38 -1.97 -5.40 -0.41
C LEU A 38 -2.45 -4.07 0.21
N GLU A 39 -3.21 -3.27 -0.55
CA GLU A 39 -3.82 -2.04 -0.05
C GLU A 39 -4.71 -2.29 1.16
N LEU A 40 -5.60 -3.29 1.07
CA LEU A 40 -6.50 -3.68 2.15
C LEU A 40 -5.75 -4.13 3.40
N GLU A 41 -4.73 -4.98 3.25
CA GLU A 41 -3.93 -5.47 4.38
C GLU A 41 -3.14 -4.35 5.06
N VAL A 42 -2.56 -3.41 4.30
CA VAL A 42 -1.85 -2.26 4.87
C VAL A 42 -2.81 -1.29 5.56
N GLN A 43 -4.01 -1.10 5.01
CA GLN A 43 -5.07 -0.33 5.68
C GLN A 43 -5.48 -0.98 7.01
N GLN A 44 -5.69 -2.31 7.01
CA GLN A 44 -6.04 -3.04 8.22
C GLN A 44 -4.91 -3.00 9.25
N TRP A 45 -3.65 -3.11 8.80
CA TRP A 45 -2.47 -2.96 9.65
C TRP A 45 -2.43 -1.58 10.31
N HIS A 46 -2.59 -0.50 9.54
CA HIS A 46 -2.65 0.86 10.08
C HIS A 46 -3.74 1.02 11.14
N GLN A 47 -4.97 0.59 10.84
CA GLN A 47 -6.09 0.70 11.78
C GLN A 47 -5.85 -0.10 13.05
N SER A 48 -5.30 -1.32 12.92
CA SER A 48 -5.04 -2.20 14.05
C SER A 48 -3.92 -1.65 14.92
N PHE A 49 -2.89 -1.07 14.32
CA PHE A 49 -1.79 -0.39 15.02
C PHE A 49 -2.32 0.79 15.85
N CYS A 50 -3.10 1.70 15.25
CA CYS A 50 -3.67 2.85 15.94
C CYS A 50 -4.60 2.42 17.09
N ASN A 51 -5.45 1.42 16.86
CA ASN A 51 -6.37 0.90 17.86
C ASN A 51 -5.63 0.25 19.03
N LEU A 52 -4.57 -0.53 18.75
CA LEU A 52 -3.77 -1.18 19.78
C LEU A 52 -3.15 -0.17 20.75
N PHE A 53 -2.49 0.86 20.23
CA PHE A 53 -1.82 1.85 21.08
C PHE A 53 -2.79 2.80 21.78
N LYS A 54 -3.92 3.11 21.15
CA LYS A 54 -5.02 3.78 21.84
C LYS A 54 -5.54 2.94 23.01
N ALA A 55 -5.90 1.67 22.75
CA ALA A 55 -6.42 0.79 23.79
C ALA A 55 -5.41 0.58 24.93
N HIS A 56 -4.12 0.48 24.61
CA HIS A 56 -3.06 0.37 25.62
C HIS A 56 -2.97 1.62 26.50
N ARG A 57 -3.02 2.82 25.92
CA ARG A 57 -3.08 4.08 26.68
C ARG A 57 -4.31 4.15 27.58
N ASP A 58 -5.50 3.98 26.98
CA ASP A 58 -6.78 4.07 27.68
C ASP A 58 -6.84 3.06 28.84
N TYR A 59 -6.29 1.85 28.65
CA TYR A 59 -6.19 0.83 29.69
C TYR A 59 -5.30 1.26 30.85
N ILE A 60 -4.08 1.73 30.58
CA ILE A 60 -3.13 2.12 31.62
C ILE A 60 -3.57 3.39 32.36
N GLU A 61 -4.17 4.35 31.66
CA GLU A 61 -4.79 5.52 32.28
C GLU A 61 -5.91 5.09 33.24
N SER A 62 -6.82 4.22 32.78
CA SER A 62 -7.94 3.72 33.59
C SER A 62 -7.46 2.94 34.80
N LEU A 63 -6.46 2.07 34.64
CA LEU A 63 -5.87 1.28 35.72
C LEU A 63 -5.21 2.19 36.77
N THR A 64 -4.41 3.16 36.30
CA THR A 64 -3.72 4.11 37.17
C THR A 64 -4.72 4.99 37.94
N GLY A 65 -5.75 5.48 37.25
CA GLY A 65 -6.85 6.24 37.86
C GLY A 65 -7.62 5.42 38.90
N TRP A 66 -7.96 4.17 38.57
CA TRP A 66 -8.65 3.26 39.49
C TRP A 66 -7.81 2.98 40.74
N LEU A 67 -6.51 2.74 40.59
CA LEU A 67 -5.60 2.57 41.73
C LEU A 67 -5.48 3.82 42.59
N ARG A 68 -5.40 5.00 41.97
CA ARG A 68 -5.37 6.28 42.69
C ARG A 68 -6.63 6.45 43.55
N LEU A 69 -7.81 6.21 42.97
CA LEU A 69 -9.08 6.32 43.70
C LEU A 69 -9.16 5.29 44.83
N SER A 70 -8.87 4.03 44.52
CA SER A 70 -8.99 2.92 45.46
C SER A 70 -8.03 3.04 46.64
N LEU A 71 -6.79 3.44 46.39
CA LEU A 71 -5.75 3.52 47.43
C LEU A 71 -5.78 4.83 48.22
N TYR A 72 -6.20 5.95 47.61
CA TYR A 72 -6.09 7.28 48.22
C TYR A 72 -7.43 7.93 48.58
N GLN A 73 -8.51 7.69 47.83
CA GLN A 73 -9.80 8.34 48.09
C GLN A 73 -10.78 7.46 48.88
N PHE A 74 -10.83 6.17 48.58
CA PHE A 74 -11.78 5.24 49.22
C PHE A 74 -11.14 4.36 50.31
N SER A 75 -9.83 4.51 50.55
CA SER A 75 -9.15 3.82 51.64
C SER A 75 -9.66 4.32 52.99
N ARG A 76 -10.25 3.40 53.76
CA ARG A 76 -10.90 3.66 55.05
C ARG A 76 -9.91 4.02 56.17
N ASN A 77 -8.61 3.83 55.95
CA ASN A 77 -7.56 4.15 56.91
C ASN A 77 -6.25 4.53 56.19
N PRO A 78 -5.91 5.82 56.03
CA PRO A 78 -4.71 6.28 55.32
C PRO A 78 -3.40 5.71 55.89
N LEU A 79 -3.42 5.30 57.16
CA LEU A 79 -2.30 4.75 57.92
C LEU A 79 -2.11 3.23 57.71
N SER A 80 -3.07 2.52 57.10
CA SER A 80 -2.95 1.06 56.86
C SER A 80 -2.37 0.71 55.49
N ARG A 81 -1.88 1.70 54.73
CA ARG A 81 -1.38 1.46 53.38
C ARG A 81 -0.11 0.63 53.44
N THR A 82 -0.12 -0.49 52.74
CA THR A 82 1.05 -1.34 52.68
C THR A 82 2.10 -0.72 51.76
N ALA A 83 3.36 -1.05 52.02
CA ALA A 83 4.44 -0.64 51.16
C ALA A 83 4.35 -1.29 49.76
N GLU A 84 3.53 -2.33 49.58
CA GLU A 84 3.27 -3.01 48.30
C GLU A 84 2.24 -2.25 47.46
N GLU A 85 1.15 -1.79 48.06
CA GLU A 85 0.14 -0.96 47.38
C GLU A 85 0.75 0.33 46.79
N SER A 86 1.64 0.98 47.54
CA SER A 86 2.33 2.19 47.08
C SER A 86 3.27 1.91 45.90
N LYS A 87 3.91 0.73 45.88
CA LYS A 87 4.77 0.31 44.76
C LYS A 87 3.96 -0.01 43.52
N MET A 88 2.86 -0.73 43.67
CA MET A 88 2.00 -1.08 42.55
C MET A 88 1.45 0.19 41.89
N TYR A 89 1.05 1.19 42.69
CA TYR A 89 0.66 2.50 42.16
C TYR A 89 1.81 3.22 41.45
N THR A 90 2.99 3.27 42.08
CA THR A 90 4.18 3.92 41.48
C THR A 90 4.57 3.27 40.15
N LEU A 91 4.50 1.93 40.07
CA LEU A 91 4.73 1.19 38.83
C LEU A 91 3.73 1.61 37.75
N CYS A 92 2.44 1.67 38.07
CA CYS A 92 1.40 2.06 37.12
C CYS A 92 1.57 3.52 36.66
N GLU A 93 1.92 4.44 37.55
CA GLU A 93 2.25 5.83 37.19
C GLU A 93 3.45 5.91 36.24
N GLN A 94 4.53 5.18 36.53
CA GLN A 94 5.71 5.16 35.65
C GLN A 94 5.40 4.51 34.29
N TRP A 95 4.58 3.45 34.28
CA TRP A 95 4.13 2.81 33.05
C TRP A 95 3.23 3.76 32.23
N HIS A 96 2.28 4.45 32.87
CA HIS A 96 1.43 5.44 32.23
C HIS A 96 2.26 6.53 31.55
N LEU A 97 3.21 7.12 32.29
CA LEU A 97 4.14 8.11 31.74
C LEU A 97 4.95 7.55 30.57
N ALA A 98 5.46 6.32 30.68
CA ALA A 98 6.21 5.69 29.60
C ALA A 98 5.36 5.55 28.32
N VAL A 99 4.11 5.09 28.44
CA VAL A 99 3.20 4.89 27.29
C VAL A 99 2.80 6.23 26.65
N GLU A 100 2.59 7.29 27.44
CA GLU A 100 2.30 8.63 26.92
C GLU A 100 3.42 9.20 26.04
N HIS A 101 4.67 8.81 26.30
CA HIS A 101 5.84 9.28 25.55
C HIS A 101 6.22 8.38 24.37
N ILE A 102 5.51 7.26 24.14
CA ILE A 102 5.77 6.38 23.01
C ILE A 102 5.38 7.10 21.69
N PRO A 103 6.26 7.14 20.67
CA PRO A 103 6.02 7.89 19.44
C PRO A 103 5.15 7.12 18.42
N ASP A 104 4.00 6.60 18.84
CA ASP A 104 3.11 5.79 17.99
C ASP A 104 2.51 6.58 16.83
N LYS A 105 2.27 7.89 17.00
CA LYS A 105 1.81 8.77 15.92
C LYS A 105 2.79 8.82 14.75
N VAL A 106 4.09 8.87 15.03
CA VAL A 106 5.13 8.89 13.98
C VAL A 106 5.16 7.57 13.22
N ALA A 107 5.06 6.45 13.94
CA ALA A 107 4.99 5.13 13.33
C ALA A 107 3.71 4.94 12.49
N SER A 108 2.57 5.40 12.99
CA SER A 108 1.27 5.37 12.28
C SER A 108 1.31 6.17 10.98
N GLU A 109 1.88 7.38 10.97
CA GLU A 109 2.02 8.16 9.75
C GLU A 109 2.98 7.49 8.74
N GLY A 110 4.00 6.76 9.21
CA GLY A 110 4.84 5.92 8.35
C GLY A 110 4.03 4.83 7.62
N ILE A 111 3.16 4.10 8.34
CA ILE A 111 2.29 3.07 7.74
C ILE A 111 1.30 3.70 6.76
N LYS A 112 0.71 4.84 7.13
CA LYS A 112 -0.25 5.57 6.29
C LYS A 112 0.39 6.16 5.02
N SER A 113 1.65 6.57 5.10
CA SER A 113 2.44 6.97 3.93
C SER A 113 2.60 5.80 2.96
N LEU A 114 2.96 4.60 3.45
CA LEU A 114 3.01 3.39 2.61
C LEU A 114 1.64 3.08 1.98
N LEU A 115 0.54 3.20 2.74
CA LEU A 115 -0.81 3.02 2.21
C LEU A 115 -1.08 3.98 1.03
N THR A 116 -0.71 5.25 1.16
CA THR A 116 -0.87 6.26 0.10
C THR A 116 -0.07 5.90 -1.15
N VAL A 117 1.15 5.40 -0.96
CA VAL A 117 2.03 4.93 -2.04
C VAL A 117 1.42 3.73 -2.77
N ILE A 118 0.84 2.77 -2.05
CA ILE A 118 0.16 1.60 -2.64
C ILE A 118 -1.12 2.03 -3.38
N HIS A 119 -1.90 2.93 -2.79
CA HIS A 119 -3.10 3.48 -3.45
C HIS A 119 -2.78 4.13 -4.79
N ALA A 120 -1.67 4.87 -4.87
CA ALA A 120 -1.21 5.47 -6.12
C ALA A 120 -0.92 4.41 -7.20
N ILE A 121 -0.41 3.23 -6.81
CA ILE A 121 -0.20 2.09 -7.74
C ILE A 121 -1.56 1.57 -8.24
N VAL A 122 -2.55 1.41 -7.36
CA VAL A 122 -3.90 0.95 -7.72
C VAL A 122 -4.54 1.89 -8.75
N VAL A 123 -4.46 3.20 -8.51
CA VAL A 123 -4.96 4.23 -9.45
C VAL A 123 -4.24 4.13 -10.79
N GLN A 124 -2.91 3.98 -10.79
CA GLN A 124 -2.13 3.87 -12.02
C GLN A 124 -2.48 2.60 -12.82
N GLN A 125 -2.66 1.46 -12.15
CA GLN A 125 -3.12 0.22 -12.79
C GLN A 125 -4.52 0.37 -13.41
N MET A 126 -5.41 1.13 -12.77
CA MET A 126 -6.74 1.42 -13.30
C MET A 126 -6.65 2.22 -14.61
N GLU A 127 -5.77 3.21 -14.68
CA GLU A 127 -5.60 4.02 -15.90
C GLU A 127 -4.92 3.26 -17.03
N GLU A 128 -3.94 2.39 -16.73
CA GLU A 128 -3.39 1.46 -17.72
C GLU A 128 -4.48 0.56 -18.31
N HIS A 129 -5.35 -0.01 -17.46
CA HIS A 129 -6.44 -0.87 -17.91
C HIS A 129 -7.49 -0.11 -18.75
N LYS A 130 -7.77 1.14 -18.41
CA LYS A 130 -8.64 2.01 -19.23
C LYS A 130 -8.01 2.29 -20.60
N GLN A 131 -6.70 2.53 -20.65
CA GLN A 131 -5.99 2.73 -21.92
C GLN A 131 -5.96 1.44 -22.76
N LYS A 132 -5.81 0.27 -22.12
CA LYS A 132 -5.94 -1.03 -22.78
C LYS A 132 -7.30 -1.18 -23.49
N LYS A 133 -8.40 -0.87 -22.80
CA LYS A 133 -9.75 -0.93 -23.39
C LYS A 133 -9.90 -0.04 -24.63
N LYS A 134 -9.27 1.14 -24.63
CA LYS A 134 -9.28 2.04 -25.80
C LYS A 134 -8.49 1.45 -26.96
N SER A 135 -7.31 0.89 -26.69
CA SER A 135 -6.50 0.17 -27.67
C SER A 135 -7.26 -1.00 -28.28
N ASP A 136 -7.86 -1.86 -27.46
CA ASP A 136 -8.65 -3.02 -27.92
C ASP A 136 -9.85 -2.59 -28.76
N TYR A 137 -10.52 -1.50 -28.41
CA TYR A 137 -11.62 -0.95 -29.18
C TYR A 137 -11.17 -0.42 -30.54
N ALA A 138 -10.09 0.37 -30.58
CA ALA A 138 -9.54 0.91 -31.82
C ALA A 138 -9.08 -0.21 -32.77
N PHE A 139 -8.45 -1.26 -32.23
CA PHE A 139 -8.05 -2.44 -32.99
C PHE A 139 -9.26 -3.19 -33.57
N LYS A 140 -10.29 -3.45 -32.76
CA LYS A 140 -11.53 -4.10 -33.24
C LYS A 140 -12.22 -3.31 -34.34
N GLU A 141 -12.26 -1.97 -34.24
CA GLU A 141 -12.82 -1.13 -35.31
C GLU A 141 -11.97 -1.21 -36.59
N PHE A 142 -10.64 -1.21 -36.47
CA PHE A 142 -9.75 -1.44 -37.60
C PHE A 142 -10.01 -2.80 -38.27
N GLU A 143 -10.06 -3.89 -37.51
CA GLU A 143 -10.33 -5.24 -38.04
C GLU A 143 -11.66 -5.30 -38.81
N LYS A 144 -12.73 -4.71 -38.27
CA LYS A 144 -14.02 -4.63 -38.98
C LYS A 144 -13.89 -3.91 -40.32
N LYS A 145 -13.11 -2.82 -40.38
CA LYS A 145 -12.90 -2.06 -41.63
C LYS A 145 -12.07 -2.83 -42.64
N VAL A 146 -11.06 -3.59 -42.18
CA VAL A 146 -10.27 -4.50 -43.04
C VAL A 146 -11.16 -5.58 -43.65
N VAL A 147 -12.03 -6.21 -42.86
CA VAL A 147 -12.98 -7.23 -43.36
C VAL A 147 -13.95 -6.63 -44.38
N GLN A 148 -14.49 -5.43 -44.11
CA GLN A 148 -15.37 -4.72 -45.05
C GLN A 148 -14.66 -4.40 -46.36
N LEU A 149 -13.40 -3.94 -46.31
CA LEU A 149 -12.60 -3.66 -47.49
C LEU A 149 -12.36 -4.94 -48.30
N ARG A 150 -11.94 -6.04 -47.65
CA ARG A 150 -11.72 -7.33 -48.33
C ARG A 150 -12.98 -7.84 -49.03
N SER A 151 -14.14 -7.73 -48.37
CA SER A 151 -15.43 -8.10 -48.98
C SER A 151 -15.77 -7.25 -50.20
N LEU A 152 -15.48 -5.94 -50.15
CA LEU A 152 -15.69 -5.03 -51.26
C LEU A 152 -14.74 -5.36 -52.43
N GLU A 153 -13.47 -5.59 -52.14
CA GLU A 153 -12.46 -5.97 -53.14
C GLU A 153 -12.79 -7.31 -53.81
N CYS A 154 -13.35 -8.29 -53.09
CA CYS A 154 -13.86 -9.52 -53.70
C CYS A 154 -15.07 -9.26 -54.63
N LYS A 155 -15.97 -8.36 -54.27
CA LYS A 155 -17.17 -8.05 -55.08
C LYS A 155 -16.83 -7.30 -56.37
N TYR A 156 -15.85 -6.40 -56.33
CA TYR A 156 -15.41 -5.55 -57.45
C TYR A 156 -14.07 -6.01 -58.05
N GLY A 157 -13.66 -7.24 -57.78
CA GLY A 157 -12.42 -7.82 -58.31
C GLY A 157 -12.45 -7.98 -59.84
N PRO A 158 -11.28 -8.25 -60.47
CA PRO A 158 -11.10 -8.21 -61.93
C PRO A 158 -11.99 -9.16 -62.76
N TYR A 159 -12.82 -9.98 -62.13
CA TYR A 159 -13.72 -10.95 -62.78
C TYR A 159 -15.23 -10.60 -62.67
N SER A 160 -15.63 -9.49 -62.03
CA SER A 160 -17.06 -9.14 -61.81
C SER A 160 -17.68 -8.20 -62.88
N MET A 161 -17.06 -8.03 -64.05
CA MET A 161 -17.67 -7.26 -65.14
C MET A 161 -18.58 -8.17 -65.99
N SER A 162 -19.85 -8.31 -65.58
CA SER A 162 -20.92 -8.65 -66.52
C SER A 162 -21.37 -7.35 -67.21
N GLU A 163 -21.37 -7.40 -68.54
CA GLU A 163 -21.56 -6.33 -69.49
C GLU A 163 -22.76 -5.42 -69.20
N GLN A 164 -22.57 -4.10 -69.20
CA GLN A 164 -23.31 -3.21 -70.12
C GLN A 164 -22.79 -1.78 -70.13
N SER A 165 -22.92 -1.20 -71.31
CA SER A 165 -22.39 0.04 -71.85
C SER A 165 -22.63 1.31 -71.03
N GLY A 166 -21.63 2.19 -71.09
CA GLY A 166 -21.86 3.59 -71.49
C GLY A 166 -22.38 4.55 -70.44
N SER A 167 -21.52 5.03 -69.55
CA SER A 167 -21.53 6.46 -69.16
C SER A 167 -20.26 6.82 -68.40
N MET A 168 -19.47 7.71 -68.99
CA MET A 168 -18.30 8.35 -68.42
C MET A 168 -18.71 9.22 -67.23
N ARG A 169 -18.89 8.64 -66.04
CA ARG A 169 -19.17 9.39 -64.82
C ARG A 169 -18.12 9.11 -63.77
N ARG A 170 -17.01 9.87 -63.86
CA ARG A 170 -16.07 10.25 -62.78
C ARG A 170 -16.21 9.40 -61.51
N MET A 171 -15.95 8.10 -61.62
CA MET A 171 -16.12 7.14 -60.53
C MET A 171 -14.84 7.23 -59.72
N LYS A 172 -14.81 8.18 -58.78
CA LYS A 172 -13.77 8.25 -57.75
C LYS A 172 -13.80 6.88 -57.07
N ASP A 173 -12.79 6.07 -57.34
CA ASP A 173 -12.79 4.64 -57.09
C ASP A 173 -13.26 4.35 -55.65
N PRO A 174 -14.47 3.78 -55.46
CA PRO A 174 -15.01 3.49 -54.13
C PRO A 174 -14.09 2.60 -53.29
N VAL A 175 -13.24 1.80 -53.93
CA VAL A 175 -12.23 0.96 -53.28
C VAL A 175 -11.08 1.82 -52.75
N MET A 176 -10.58 2.79 -53.53
CA MET A 176 -9.54 3.74 -53.09
C MET A 176 -9.97 4.57 -51.87
N GLU A 177 -11.21 5.08 -51.85
CA GLU A 177 -11.73 5.82 -50.69
C GLU A 177 -11.83 4.92 -49.44
N LYS A 178 -12.24 3.66 -49.62
CA LYS A 178 -12.33 2.68 -48.54
C LYS A 178 -10.95 2.25 -48.03
N ARG A 179 -9.96 2.12 -48.92
CA ARG A 179 -8.54 1.90 -48.55
C ARG A 179 -8.00 3.04 -47.70
N ALA A 180 -8.22 4.29 -48.11
CA ALA A 180 -7.82 5.46 -47.33
C ALA A 180 -8.46 5.48 -45.93
N LYS A 181 -9.74 5.10 -45.83
CA LYS A 181 -10.43 4.94 -44.54
C LYS A 181 -9.79 3.83 -43.68
N VAL A 182 -9.48 2.66 -44.25
CA VAL A 182 -8.82 1.56 -43.51
C VAL A 182 -7.46 2.01 -42.98
N GLU A 183 -6.65 2.71 -43.77
CA GLU A 183 -5.36 3.23 -43.31
C GLU A 183 -5.51 4.26 -42.18
N ALA A 184 -6.53 5.11 -42.22
CA ALA A 184 -6.82 6.02 -41.11
C ALA A 184 -7.18 5.27 -39.80
N PHE A 185 -7.97 4.18 -39.89
CA PHE A 185 -8.26 3.33 -38.73
C PHE A 185 -7.03 2.57 -38.25
N ARG A 186 -6.14 2.15 -39.16
CA ARG A 186 -4.86 1.52 -38.84
C ARG A 186 -3.96 2.46 -38.04
N ALA A 187 -3.78 3.68 -38.54
CA ALA A 187 -2.96 4.70 -37.87
C ALA A 187 -3.49 4.98 -36.46
N LYS A 188 -4.81 5.10 -36.30
CA LYS A 188 -5.45 5.26 -34.98
C LYS A 188 -5.23 4.06 -34.06
N ALA A 189 -5.32 2.82 -34.57
CA ALA A 189 -5.08 1.62 -33.77
C ALA A 189 -3.63 1.52 -33.29
N GLU A 190 -2.66 1.82 -34.16
CA GLU A 190 -1.23 1.87 -33.78
C GLU A 190 -0.92 2.99 -32.78
N GLU A 191 -1.58 4.15 -32.92
CA GLU A 191 -1.47 5.25 -31.96
C GLU A 191 -1.95 4.83 -30.56
N GLU A 192 -3.15 4.23 -30.47
CA GLU A 192 -3.70 3.79 -29.18
C GLU A 192 -2.92 2.62 -28.56
N LYS A 193 -2.36 1.73 -29.39
CA LYS A 193 -1.44 0.67 -28.97
C LYS A 193 -0.16 1.26 -28.38
N THR A 194 0.45 2.24 -29.06
CA THR A 194 1.65 2.93 -28.56
C THR A 194 1.38 3.62 -27.21
N LYS A 195 0.21 4.24 -27.05
CA LYS A 195 -0.23 4.82 -25.76
C LYS A 195 -0.37 3.75 -24.67
N HIS A 196 -0.93 2.58 -25.00
CA HIS A 196 -1.04 1.48 -24.05
C HIS A 196 0.34 0.95 -23.61
N GLU A 197 1.25 0.70 -24.55
CA GLU A 197 2.62 0.26 -24.25
C GLU A 197 3.37 1.24 -23.33
N LYS A 198 3.21 2.55 -23.58
CA LYS A 198 3.74 3.59 -22.68
C LYS A 198 3.11 3.54 -21.29
N ALA A 199 1.79 3.37 -21.21
CA ALA A 199 1.10 3.25 -19.92
C ALA A 199 1.59 2.03 -19.12
N VAL A 200 1.82 0.89 -19.78
CA VAL A 200 2.40 -0.32 -19.15
C VAL A 200 3.78 -0.01 -18.56
N SER A 201 4.67 0.62 -19.34
CA SER A 201 6.02 0.96 -18.87
C SER A 201 5.97 1.89 -17.65
N VAL A 202 5.11 2.91 -17.68
CA VAL A 202 4.91 3.84 -16.54
C VAL A 202 4.40 3.09 -15.31
N THR A 203 3.36 2.26 -15.44
CA THR A 203 2.83 1.49 -14.31
C THR A 203 3.88 0.60 -13.67
N ARG A 204 4.69 -0.07 -14.50
CA ARG A 204 5.72 -1.01 -14.03
C ARG A 204 6.86 -0.31 -13.30
N ALA A 205 7.35 0.79 -13.88
CA ALA A 205 8.36 1.63 -13.22
C ALA A 205 7.83 2.24 -11.92
N MET A 206 6.60 2.79 -11.93
CA MET A 206 5.98 3.38 -10.75
C MET A 206 5.78 2.35 -9.64
N THR A 207 5.26 1.16 -9.96
CA THR A 207 5.06 0.08 -8.98
C THR A 207 6.38 -0.30 -8.31
N LEU A 208 7.43 -0.53 -9.09
CA LEU A 208 8.73 -0.93 -8.58
C LEU A 208 9.34 0.17 -7.68
N ASN A 209 9.42 1.40 -8.19
CA ASN A 209 10.00 2.53 -7.46
C ASN A 209 9.26 2.81 -6.15
N ASN A 210 7.93 2.79 -6.19
CA ASN A 210 7.09 3.03 -5.02
C ASN A 210 7.33 1.98 -3.93
N LEU A 211 7.43 0.70 -4.29
CA LEU A 211 7.66 -0.38 -3.33
C LEU A 211 9.10 -0.38 -2.81
N GLN A 212 10.10 -0.12 -3.67
CA GLN A 212 11.50 -0.03 -3.27
C GLN A 212 11.77 1.14 -2.33
N MET A 213 11.08 2.26 -2.49
CA MET A 213 11.27 3.42 -1.62
C MET A 213 10.36 3.36 -0.38
N GLY A 214 9.10 2.97 -0.55
CA GLY A 214 8.09 3.02 0.51
C GLY A 214 8.23 1.93 1.55
N CYS A 215 8.55 0.69 1.14
CA CYS A 215 8.65 -0.42 2.08
C CYS A 215 9.82 -0.25 3.07
N PRO A 216 11.08 -0.02 2.65
CA PRO A 216 12.18 0.13 3.61
C PRO A 216 11.96 1.25 4.63
N GLN A 217 11.36 2.37 4.21
CA GLN A 217 11.08 3.50 5.09
C GLN A 217 10.10 3.16 6.22
N VAL A 218 8.99 2.46 5.92
CA VAL A 218 8.04 2.09 6.98
C VAL A 218 8.65 1.10 7.97
N PHE A 219 9.41 0.10 7.49
CA PHE A 219 10.04 -0.89 8.36
C PHE A 219 11.16 -0.28 9.21
N GLN A 220 11.91 0.68 8.67
CA GLN A 220 12.85 1.48 9.44
C GLN A 220 12.13 2.26 10.57
N GLY A 221 10.99 2.88 10.27
CA GLY A 221 10.17 3.58 11.26
C GLY A 221 9.66 2.66 12.36
N ILE A 222 9.16 1.48 12.01
CA ILE A 222 8.64 0.47 12.96
C ILE A 222 9.76 -0.11 13.83
N VAL A 223 10.96 -0.31 13.27
CA VAL A 223 12.14 -0.71 14.05
C VAL A 223 12.53 0.37 15.07
N GLY A 224 12.61 1.64 14.64
CA GLY A 224 12.90 2.75 15.56
C GLY A 224 11.85 2.87 16.66
N PHE A 225 10.58 2.81 16.29
CA PHE A 225 9.45 2.81 17.21
C PHE A 225 9.53 1.68 18.25
N SER A 226 9.82 0.46 17.78
CA SER A 226 9.90 -0.71 18.65
C SER A 226 11.10 -0.70 19.59
N SER A 227 12.23 -0.10 19.18
CA SER A 227 13.36 0.19 20.08
C SER A 227 12.95 1.09 21.22
N VAL A 228 12.29 2.21 20.90
CA VAL A 228 11.81 3.17 21.92
C VAL A 228 10.82 2.51 22.89
N CYS A 229 9.93 1.65 22.39
CA CYS A 229 9.02 0.89 23.25
C CYS A 229 9.78 -0.05 24.20
N THR A 230 10.77 -0.80 23.68
CA THR A 230 11.61 -1.68 24.50
C THR A 230 12.33 -0.89 25.58
N GLU A 231 13.01 0.21 25.22
CA GLU A 231 13.73 1.07 26.18
C GLU A 231 12.79 1.64 27.26
N ALA A 232 11.61 2.10 26.86
CA ALA A 232 10.62 2.64 27.78
C ALA A 232 10.14 1.59 28.79
N PHE A 233 9.79 0.38 28.33
CA PHE A 233 9.30 -0.67 29.22
C PHE A 233 10.41 -1.30 30.08
N GLU A 234 11.62 -1.46 29.53
CA GLU A 234 12.78 -1.89 30.32
C GLU A 234 13.12 -0.90 31.43
N SER A 235 13.04 0.41 31.16
CA SER A 235 13.24 1.45 32.18
C SER A 235 12.23 1.33 33.32
N VAL A 236 10.94 1.13 33.00
CA VAL A 236 9.89 0.92 34.00
C VAL A 236 10.15 -0.35 34.81
N TYR A 237 10.47 -1.46 34.15
CA TYR A 237 10.77 -2.74 34.80
C TYR A 237 11.98 -2.65 35.74
N ASN A 238 13.09 -2.06 35.27
CA ASN A 238 14.31 -1.95 36.05
C ASN A 238 14.12 -1.06 37.29
N LYS A 239 13.38 0.06 37.17
CA LYS A 239 13.01 0.91 38.32
C LYS A 239 12.22 0.11 39.37
N ALA A 240 11.27 -0.71 38.93
CA ALA A 240 10.49 -1.55 39.84
C ALA A 240 11.37 -2.58 40.57
N LYS A 241 12.30 -3.21 39.84
CA LYS A 241 13.24 -4.21 40.39
C LYS A 241 14.23 -3.60 41.39
N VAL A 242 14.80 -2.42 41.11
CA VAL A 242 15.69 -1.73 42.06
C VAL A 242 14.96 -1.38 43.34
N ALA A 243 13.70 -0.93 43.24
CA ALA A 243 12.87 -0.65 44.41
C ALA A 243 12.55 -1.92 45.25
N GLU A 244 12.63 -3.12 44.68
CA GLU A 244 12.56 -4.39 45.42
C GLU A 244 13.87 -4.70 46.13
N GLN A 245 15.00 -4.64 45.42
CA GLN A 245 16.32 -4.95 45.98
C GLN A 245 16.73 -4.03 47.14
N GLU A 246 16.46 -2.72 47.05
CA GLU A 246 16.74 -1.79 48.16
C GLU A 246 15.95 -2.13 49.43
N ARG A 247 14.76 -2.75 49.31
CA ARG A 247 13.98 -3.17 50.49
C ARG A 247 14.52 -4.44 51.11
N ASP A 248 14.97 -5.40 50.31
CA ASP A 248 15.57 -6.62 50.83
C ASP A 248 16.85 -6.30 51.60
N VAL A 249 17.69 -5.39 51.07
CA VAL A 249 18.88 -4.90 51.79
C VAL A 249 18.51 -4.19 53.10
N LYS A 250 17.46 -3.35 53.11
CA LYS A 250 16.96 -2.69 54.34
C LYS A 250 16.32 -3.65 55.36
N ARG A 251 15.82 -4.81 54.95
CA ARG A 251 15.33 -5.86 55.87
C ARG A 251 16.45 -6.68 56.50
N ILE A 252 17.64 -6.71 55.88
CA ILE A 252 18.79 -7.52 56.30
C ILE A 252 19.73 -6.72 57.24
N LEU A 253 19.66 -5.39 57.23
CA LEU A 253 20.42 -4.53 58.15
C LEU A 253 19.65 -4.35 59.48
N PRO A 254 20.28 -4.65 60.64
CA PRO A 254 19.65 -4.63 61.97
C PRO A 254 19.34 -3.23 62.51
#